data_AF-A0A146G9P6-F1
#
_entry.id   AF-A0A146G9P6-F1
#
_cell.length_a   1.000
_cell.length_b   1.000
_cell.length_c   1.000
_cell.angle_alpha   90.00
_cell.angle_beta   90.00
_cell.angle_gamma   90.00
#
_symmetry.space_group_name_H-M   'P 1'
#
loop_
_entity.id
_entity.type
_entity.pdbx_description
1 polymer ?
#
loop_
_entity_poly.entity_id
_entity_poly.type
_entity_poly.pdbx_seq_one_letter_code
_entity_poly.pdbx_strand_id
1 'polypeptide(L)'
;MKTVFSLASAFLLAVPTAMQADPVIDIHSGSDVVVASSHIRAAPDGGTYISGISRPALGVSAPAQPHLHIIAYDRDGDILLEKIEILNRSDFIASHYAPSPRASYTAYLPVEASKIGKVAVIPHSGHHHGEAKI
;
A
#
# COMPACT_ATOMS: atom_id res chain seq x y z
N MET A 1 52.78 -47.00 -16.85
CA MET A 1 51.50 -46.61 -16.22
C MET A 1 51.56 -45.13 -15.90
N LYS A 2 50.77 -44.29 -16.58
CA LYS A 2 50.69 -42.84 -16.30
C LYS A 2 49.21 -42.50 -16.09
N THR A 3 48.82 -42.24 -14.85
CA THR A 3 47.49 -41.73 -14.48
C THR A 3 47.53 -40.21 -14.60
N VAL A 4 46.76 -39.66 -15.54
CA VAL A 4 46.54 -38.22 -15.65
C VAL A 4 45.22 -37.92 -14.93
N PHE A 5 45.31 -37.27 -13.78
CA PHE A 5 44.16 -36.72 -13.07
C PHE A 5 43.70 -35.47 -13.82
N SER A 6 42.54 -35.56 -14.48
CA SER A 6 41.86 -34.41 -15.08
C SER A 6 41.10 -33.67 -13.98
N LEU A 7 41.57 -32.46 -13.65
CA LEU A 7 40.94 -31.60 -12.66
C LEU A 7 39.76 -30.87 -13.33
N ALA A 8 38.54 -31.37 -13.11
CA ALA A 8 37.32 -30.72 -13.58
C ALA A 8 37.14 -29.38 -12.85
N SER A 9 37.33 -28.28 -13.57
CA SER A 9 36.99 -26.94 -13.08
C SER A 9 35.48 -26.79 -13.07
N ALA A 10 34.88 -26.95 -11.90
CA ALA A 10 33.47 -26.63 -11.67
C ALA A 10 33.31 -25.10 -11.68
N PHE A 11 32.85 -24.56 -12.81
CA PHE A 11 32.32 -23.21 -12.86
C PHE A 11 31.05 -23.17 -12.01
N LEU A 12 31.18 -22.67 -10.78
CA LEU A 12 30.05 -22.23 -9.97
C LEU A 12 29.40 -21.05 -10.69
N LEU A 13 28.36 -21.33 -11.48
CA LEU A 13 27.40 -20.34 -11.94
C LEU A 13 26.74 -19.75 -10.70
N ALA A 14 27.28 -18.65 -10.19
CA ALA A 14 26.62 -17.80 -9.24
C ALA A 14 25.37 -17.25 -9.94
N VAL A 15 24.25 -17.96 -9.82
CA VAL A 15 22.93 -17.43 -10.15
C VAL A 15 22.72 -16.29 -9.17
N PRO A 16 22.68 -15.02 -9.59
CA PRO A 16 22.19 -13.98 -8.70
C PRO A 16 20.73 -14.32 -8.47
N THR A 17 20.43 -14.91 -7.32
CA THR A 17 19.09 -14.84 -6.77
C THR A 17 18.83 -13.36 -6.56
N ALA A 18 18.21 -12.71 -7.54
CA ALA A 18 17.63 -11.40 -7.35
C ALA A 18 16.67 -11.58 -6.17
N MET A 19 17.13 -11.21 -4.97
CA MET A 19 16.26 -11.12 -3.82
C MET A 19 15.18 -10.14 -4.23
N GLN A 20 14.00 -10.69 -4.48
CA GLN A 20 12.82 -9.90 -4.77
C GLN A 20 12.54 -9.12 -3.49
N ALA A 21 13.02 -7.87 -3.46
CA ALA A 21 12.79 -6.98 -2.34
C ALA A 21 11.27 -6.84 -2.18
N ASP A 22 10.80 -6.97 -0.95
CA ASP A 22 9.40 -6.78 -0.65
C ASP A 22 8.99 -5.35 -1.06
N PRO A 23 7.81 -5.18 -1.69
CA PRO A 23 7.35 -3.86 -2.10
C PRO A 23 7.28 -2.92 -0.92
N VAL A 24 7.80 -1.70 -1.09
CA VAL A 24 7.82 -0.70 -0.02
C VAL A 24 6.46 -0.01 0.06
N ILE A 25 5.91 0.10 1.26
CA ILE A 25 4.68 0.88 1.50
C ILE A 25 5.06 2.21 2.14
N ASP A 26 4.72 3.29 1.46
CA ASP A 26 4.87 4.65 1.95
C ASP A 26 3.52 5.16 2.47
N ILE A 27 3.50 5.51 3.74
CA ILE A 27 2.29 5.87 4.45
C ILE A 27 2.34 7.37 4.72
N HIS A 28 1.41 8.09 4.10
CA HIS A 28 1.25 9.52 4.34
C HIS A 28 0.19 9.76 5.42
N SER A 29 0.40 10.78 6.24
CA SER A 29 -0.59 11.27 7.20
C SER A 29 -1.13 12.61 6.72
N GLY A 30 -2.45 12.74 6.66
CA GLY A 30 -3.14 13.99 6.38
C GLY A 30 -3.43 14.75 7.67
N SER A 31 -3.94 15.97 7.54
CA SER A 31 -4.29 16.83 8.68
C SER A 31 -5.41 16.23 9.54
N ASP A 32 -6.37 15.54 8.93
CA ASP A 32 -7.58 15.06 9.63
C ASP A 32 -7.67 13.54 9.69
N VAL A 33 -6.95 12.83 8.82
CA VAL A 33 -6.94 11.36 8.74
C VAL A 33 -5.50 10.87 8.68
N VAL A 34 -5.21 9.91 9.54
CA VAL A 34 -3.92 9.23 9.67
C VAL A 34 -4.09 7.78 9.24
N VAL A 35 -3.25 7.32 8.33
CA VAL A 35 -3.14 5.89 8.02
C VAL A 35 -2.24 5.26 9.08
N ALA A 36 -2.81 4.42 9.94
CA ALA A 36 -2.11 3.84 11.08
C ALA A 36 -1.30 2.59 10.69
N SER A 37 -1.77 1.84 9.70
CA SER A 37 -1.07 0.68 9.14
C SER A 37 -1.54 0.42 7.72
N SER A 38 -0.68 -0.20 6.93
CA SER A 38 -0.99 -0.67 5.58
C SER A 38 -0.15 -1.91 5.28
N HIS A 39 -0.71 -2.85 4.52
CA HIS A 39 -0.06 -4.09 4.11
C HIS A 39 -0.47 -4.47 2.69
N ILE A 40 0.46 -5.08 1.98
CA ILE A 40 0.28 -5.63 0.64
C ILE A 40 0.08 -7.14 0.76
N ARG A 41 -0.91 -7.69 0.07
CA ARG A 41 -1.12 -9.14 -0.04
C ARG A 41 -1.45 -9.52 -1.48
N ALA A 42 -0.80 -10.54 -2.01
CA ALA A 42 -1.16 -11.10 -3.30
C ALA A 42 -2.60 -11.64 -3.28
N ALA A 43 -3.38 -11.29 -4.30
CA ALA A 43 -4.72 -11.82 -4.47
C ALA A 43 -4.67 -13.17 -5.22
N PRO A 44 -5.60 -14.11 -4.96
CA PRO A 44 -5.59 -15.44 -5.59
C PRO A 44 -5.74 -15.43 -7.12
N ASP A 45 -6.28 -14.34 -7.68
CA ASP A 45 -6.56 -14.14 -9.09
C ASP A 45 -5.41 -13.45 -9.86
N GLY A 46 -4.26 -13.25 -9.20
CA GLY A 46 -3.11 -12.55 -9.79
C GLY A 46 -3.10 -11.04 -9.57
N GLY A 47 -4.10 -10.48 -8.87
CA GLY A 47 -4.08 -9.09 -8.42
C GLY A 47 -3.34 -8.88 -7.09
N THR A 48 -3.58 -7.72 -6.48
CA THR A 48 -3.02 -7.33 -5.19
C THR A 48 -4.06 -6.63 -4.32
N TYR A 49 -4.14 -7.02 -3.05
CA TYR A 49 -4.89 -6.30 -2.02
C TYR A 49 -3.96 -5.36 -1.25
N ILE A 50 -4.38 -4.10 -1.13
CA ILE A 50 -3.82 -3.12 -0.22
C ILE A 50 -4.81 -2.91 0.91
N SER A 51 -4.45 -3.35 2.09
CA SER A 51 -5.35 -3.35 3.25
C SER A 51 -4.70 -2.64 4.42
N GLY A 52 -5.50 -2.05 5.29
CA GLY A 52 -4.94 -1.28 6.39
C GLY A 52 -5.98 -0.71 7.34
N ILE A 53 -5.50 0.14 8.23
CA ILE A 53 -6.31 0.84 9.22
C ILE A 53 -6.04 2.33 9.11
N SER A 54 -7.10 3.11 9.04
CA SER A 54 -7.08 4.56 9.13
C SER A 54 -7.75 5.01 10.43
N ARG A 55 -7.38 6.19 10.93
CA ARG A 55 -7.95 6.81 12.14
C ARG A 55 -8.01 8.33 11.96
N PRO A 56 -8.87 9.05 12.69
CA PRO A 56 -8.81 10.50 12.73
C PRO A 56 -7.48 10.96 13.34
N ALA A 57 -7.02 12.13 12.92
CA ALA A 57 -5.93 12.82 13.60
C ALA A 57 -6.33 13.16 15.05
N LEU A 58 -5.34 13.29 15.94
CA LEU A 58 -5.60 13.55 17.36
C LEU A 58 -6.32 14.90 17.52
N GLY A 59 -7.44 14.90 18.24
CA GLY A 59 -8.23 16.11 18.47
C GLY A 59 -9.13 16.53 17.30
N VAL A 60 -9.17 15.75 16.21
CA VAL A 60 -10.00 16.02 15.04
C VAL A 60 -11.18 15.05 15.00
N SER A 61 -12.38 15.57 14.75
CA SER A 61 -13.57 14.74 14.48
C SER A 61 -13.42 14.01 13.15
N ALA A 62 -14.01 12.82 13.02
CA ALA A 62 -13.98 12.09 11.76
C ALA A 62 -14.55 12.94 10.61
N PRO A 63 -13.84 13.08 9.47
CA PRO A 63 -14.30 13.90 8.35
C PRO A 63 -15.58 13.33 7.73
N ALA A 64 -16.30 14.16 6.98
CA ALA A 64 -17.59 13.79 6.39
C ALA A 64 -17.46 12.73 5.29
N GLN A 65 -16.40 12.80 4.48
CA GLN A 65 -16.12 11.86 3.38
C GLN A 65 -14.61 11.54 3.32
N PRO A 66 -14.10 10.75 4.27
CA PRO A 66 -12.72 10.28 4.23
C PRO A 66 -12.51 9.35 3.04
N HIS A 67 -11.41 9.54 2.31
CA HIS A 67 -10.99 8.64 1.24
C HIS A 67 -9.46 8.54 1.20
N LEU A 68 -8.96 7.47 0.60
CA LEU A 68 -7.54 7.21 0.40
C LEU A 68 -7.22 7.19 -1.09
N HIS A 69 -6.15 7.88 -1.48
CA HIS A 69 -5.50 7.64 -2.76
C HIS A 69 -4.44 6.56 -2.55
N ILE A 70 -4.59 5.45 -3.27
CA ILE A 70 -3.68 4.32 -3.25
C ILE A 70 -3.02 4.26 -4.62
N ILE A 71 -1.73 4.55 -4.66
CA ILE A 71 -0.97 4.62 -5.90
C ILE A 71 0.09 3.53 -5.87
N ALA A 72 0.06 2.63 -6.85
CA ALA A 72 1.07 1.62 -7.05
C ALA A 72 2.07 2.08 -8.12
N TYR A 73 3.34 1.92 -7.81
CA TYR A 73 4.46 2.21 -8.68
C TYR A 73 5.25 0.93 -8.94
N ASP A 74 5.87 0.83 -10.11
CA ASP A 74 6.86 -0.21 -10.36
C ASP A 74 8.19 0.11 -9.64
N ARG A 75 9.25 -0.62 -9.99
CA ARG A 75 10.57 -0.45 -9.37
C ARG A 75 11.35 0.73 -9.93
N ASP A 76 11.01 1.18 -11.14
CA ASP A 76 11.63 2.33 -11.79
C ASP A 76 10.96 3.64 -11.35
N GLY A 77 9.81 3.54 -10.70
CA GLY A 77 9.04 4.64 -10.14
C GLY A 77 7.89 5.09 -11.05
N ASP A 78 7.60 4.34 -12.11
CA ASP A 78 6.48 4.62 -13.00
C ASP A 78 5.17 4.17 -12.34
N ILE A 79 4.11 4.95 -12.56
CA ILE A 79 2.78 4.66 -12.02
C ILE A 79 2.20 3.46 -12.77
N LEU A 80 1.91 2.39 -12.03
CA LEU A 80 1.19 1.23 -12.54
C LEU A 80 -0.32 1.44 -12.47
N LEU A 81 -0.80 1.99 -11.36
CA LEU A 81 -2.21 2.20 -11.11
C LEU A 81 -2.46 3.21 -9.98
N GLU A 82 -3.52 3.98 -10.10
CA GLU A 82 -4.09 4.78 -9.01
C GLU A 82 -5.52 4.30 -8.72
N LYS A 83 -5.86 4.21 -7.43
CA LYS A 83 -7.19 3.88 -6.96
C LYS A 83 -7.60 4.79 -5.81
N ILE A 84 -8.83 5.28 -5.86
CA ILE A 84 -9.46 6.00 -4.76
C ILE A 84 -10.35 5.03 -3.99
N GLU A 85 -10.10 4.90 -2.69
CA GLU A 85 -10.86 4.05 -1.77
C GLU A 85 -11.64 4.94 -0.80
N ILE A 86 -12.97 4.86 -0.82
CA ILE A 86 -13.83 5.64 0.07
C ILE A 86 -13.96 4.91 1.40
N LEU A 87 -13.63 5.60 2.48
CA LEU A 87 -13.70 5.04 3.83
C LEU A 87 -15.11 5.22 4.40
N ASN A 88 -15.64 4.18 5.01
CA ASN A 88 -16.95 4.23 5.64
C ASN A 88 -16.91 5.11 6.89
N ARG A 89 -17.58 6.28 6.83
CA ARG A 89 -17.66 7.23 7.94
C ARG A 89 -18.20 6.60 9.23
N SER A 90 -19.17 5.70 9.11
CA SER A 90 -19.80 5.05 10.25
C SER A 90 -18.79 4.26 11.09
N ASP A 91 -17.74 3.72 10.46
CA ASP A 91 -16.70 2.96 11.16
C ASP A 91 -15.87 3.87 12.07
N PHE A 92 -15.68 5.13 11.69
CA PHE A 92 -15.06 6.15 12.55
C PHE A 92 -15.97 6.64 13.68
N ILE A 93 -17.30 6.65 13.48
CA ILE A 93 -18.27 7.16 14.46
C ILE A 93 -18.62 6.11 15.51
N ALA A 94 -18.85 4.85 15.10
CA ALA A 94 -19.14 3.75 16.02
C ALA A 94 -18.03 3.58 17.07
N SER A 95 -16.80 3.89 16.66
CA SER A 95 -15.61 3.84 17.47
C SER A 95 -15.27 5.17 18.17
N HIS A 96 -16.17 6.17 18.17
CA HIS A 96 -16.09 7.42 18.96
C HIS A 96 -16.67 7.25 20.39
N TYR A 97 -17.51 6.24 20.61
CA TYR A 97 -17.93 5.80 21.94
C TYR A 97 -16.87 4.92 22.65
N ALA A 98 -15.77 4.61 21.94
CA ALA A 98 -14.56 4.00 22.45
C ALA A 98 -13.37 4.95 22.18
N PRO A 99 -12.29 4.95 22.97
CA PRO A 99 -11.22 5.93 22.83
C PRO A 99 -10.28 5.72 21.60
N SER A 100 -10.70 5.01 20.55
CA SER A 100 -9.83 4.75 19.39
C SER A 100 -10.61 4.61 18.08
N PRO A 101 -11.13 5.72 17.51
CA PRO A 101 -11.87 5.66 16.27
C PRO A 101 -11.01 5.19 15.09
N ARG A 102 -11.46 4.14 14.37
CA ARG A 102 -10.69 3.47 13.32
C ARG A 102 -11.60 2.96 12.20
N ALA A 103 -11.16 3.06 10.95
CA ALA A 103 -11.78 2.44 9.80
C ALA A 103 -10.77 1.55 9.08
N SER A 104 -11.11 0.28 8.88
CA SER A 104 -10.34 -0.63 8.03
C SER A 104 -10.65 -0.36 6.56
N TYR A 105 -9.68 -0.57 5.69
CA TYR A 105 -9.87 -0.52 4.24
C TYR A 105 -9.24 -1.71 3.56
N THR A 106 -9.74 -2.05 2.37
CA THR A 106 -9.16 -3.06 1.49
C THR A 106 -9.42 -2.66 0.05
N ALA A 107 -8.36 -2.28 -0.65
CA ALA A 107 -8.40 -1.90 -2.05
C ALA A 107 -7.75 -3.00 -2.90
N TYR A 108 -8.51 -3.56 -3.83
CA TYR A 108 -7.99 -4.44 -4.87
C TYR A 108 -7.40 -3.64 -6.03
N LEU A 109 -6.20 -4.04 -6.47
CA LEU A 109 -5.50 -3.56 -7.66
C LEU A 109 -5.33 -4.75 -8.64
N PRO A 110 -5.76 -4.67 -9.91
CA PRO A 110 -5.55 -5.70 -10.93
C PRO A 110 -4.09 -5.73 -11.43
N VAL A 111 -3.13 -5.74 -10.50
CA VAL A 111 -1.69 -5.76 -10.76
C VAL A 111 -1.06 -6.81 -9.85
N GLU A 112 -0.20 -7.66 -10.41
CA GLU A 112 0.53 -8.66 -9.64
C GLU A 112 1.47 -8.00 -8.62
N ALA A 113 1.49 -8.53 -7.39
CA ALA A 113 2.34 -7.99 -6.32
C ALA A 113 3.84 -7.99 -6.68
N SER A 114 4.27 -8.90 -7.58
CA SER A 114 5.63 -9.00 -8.09
C SER A 114 6.08 -7.81 -8.94
N LYS A 115 5.13 -7.11 -9.58
CA LYS A 115 5.37 -5.96 -10.45
C LYS A 115 5.44 -4.64 -9.67
N ILE A 116 4.92 -4.63 -8.45
CA ILE A 116 4.87 -3.46 -7.58
C ILE A 116 6.23 -3.29 -6.91
N GLY A 117 6.86 -2.13 -7.10
CA GLY A 117 8.05 -1.72 -6.36
C GLY A 117 7.71 -0.90 -5.12
N LYS A 118 6.69 -0.04 -5.22
CA LYS A 118 6.23 0.86 -4.15
C LYS A 118 4.72 1.04 -4.17
N VAL A 119 4.11 1.22 -3.00
CA VAL A 119 2.73 1.69 -2.86
C VAL A 119 2.70 2.92 -1.97
N ALA A 120 2.09 4.02 -2.43
CA ALA A 120 1.78 5.18 -1.60
C ALA A 120 0.31 5.13 -1.16
N VAL A 121 0.04 5.33 0.13
CA VAL A 121 -1.31 5.47 0.67
C VAL A 121 -1.46 6.87 1.25
N ILE A 122 -2.31 7.68 0.63
CA ILE A 122 -2.45 9.11 0.91
C ILE A 122 -3.88 9.42 1.35
N PRO A 123 -4.11 9.76 2.62
CA PRO A 123 -5.44 10.07 3.11
C PRO A 123 -5.87 11.49 2.73
N HIS A 124 -7.14 11.63 2.37
CA HIS A 124 -7.79 12.90 2.09
C HIS A 124 -9.08 13.02 2.91
N SER A 125 -9.26 14.20 3.49
CA SER A 125 -10.39 14.53 4.34
C SER A 125 -11.37 15.37 3.56
N GLY A 126 -12.01 14.79 2.52
CA GLY A 126 -12.86 15.47 1.54
C GLY A 126 -13.52 16.78 2.03
N HIS A 127 -12.78 17.87 1.94
CA HIS A 127 -13.30 19.22 2.06
C HIS A 127 -13.56 19.62 0.61
N HIS A 128 -14.77 19.35 0.14
CA HIS A 128 -15.31 20.29 -0.84
C HIS A 128 -15.46 21.61 -0.08
N HIS A 129 -14.43 22.45 -0.15
CA HIS A 129 -14.65 23.89 -0.12
C HIS A 129 -15.81 24.09 -1.09
N GLY A 130 -16.96 24.51 -0.56
CA GLY A 130 -18.05 24.95 -1.42
C GLY A 130 -17.43 25.93 -2.38
N GLU A 131 -17.35 25.54 -3.66
CA GLU A 131 -17.16 26.48 -4.73
C GLU A 131 -18.15 27.60 -4.44
N ALA A 132 -17.62 28.80 -4.17
CA ALA A 132 -18.42 29.99 -4.18
C ALA A 132 -19.08 29.99 -5.56
N LYS A 133 -20.39 29.73 -5.59
CA LYS A 133 -21.20 29.97 -6.78
C LYS A 133 -20.94 31.43 -7.17
N ILE A 134 -20.24 31.63 -8.28
CA ILE A 134 -20.23 32.89 -9.02
C ILE A 134 -21.52 32.92 -9.83
#